data_AF-A0A1H8GPN2-F1
#
_entry.id   AF-A0A1H8GPN2-F1
#
_cell.length_a   1.000
_cell.length_b   1.000
_cell.length_c   1.000
_cell.angle_alpha   90.00
_cell.angle_beta   90.00
_cell.angle_gamma   90.00
#
_symmetry.space_group_name_H-M   'P 1'
#
loop_
_entity.id
_entity.type
_entity.pdbx_description
1 polymer ?
#
loop_
_entity_poly.entity_id
_entity_poly.type
_entity_poly.pdbx_seq_one_letter_code
_entity_poly.pdbx_strand_id
1 'polypeptide(L)'
;MSSELEQAEVLVNTGYQQLPKERATGSFAVVDNKLFNQQVSTDVLSRLEAVANGVVVDRSYSSTPTLMVRGLSTIQGPREVLIVVDNFPYEGELKNLNPNDIQDITILKDAAAASIWGARAGNGVIVIRTKKGQFNQPNSISFNTNVTISNKPNLYKIKQVSSDAFVEYEKFLYERGY
;
A
#
# COMPACT_ATOMS: atom_id res chain seq x y z
N MET A 1 -6.89 27.16 -30.10
CA MET A 1 -5.62 26.78 -29.45
C MET A 1 -5.63 27.31 -28.02
N SER A 2 -6.28 26.59 -27.11
CA SER A 2 -6.40 27.00 -25.70
C SER A 2 -6.68 25.79 -24.78
N SER A 3 -6.06 24.64 -25.10
CA SER A 3 -6.33 23.35 -24.43
C SER A 3 -5.04 22.66 -23.91
N GLU A 4 -4.00 23.44 -23.57
CA GLU A 4 -2.70 22.86 -23.13
C GLU A 4 -2.26 23.29 -21.72
N LEU A 5 -3.09 24.04 -20.97
CA LEU A 5 -2.69 24.58 -19.65
C LEU A 5 -3.54 24.11 -18.46
N GLU A 6 -4.55 23.26 -18.67
CA GLU A 6 -5.15 22.49 -17.58
C GLU A 6 -4.21 21.32 -17.29
N GLN A 7 -3.02 21.63 -16.76
CA GLN A 7 -2.17 20.64 -16.10
C GLN A 7 -3.09 19.90 -15.14
N ALA A 8 -3.21 18.57 -15.35
CA ALA A 8 -3.98 17.68 -14.51
C ALA A 8 -3.75 18.01 -13.03
N GLU A 9 -4.64 18.82 -12.46
CA GLU A 9 -4.52 19.27 -11.10
C GLU A 9 -4.75 18.03 -10.27
N VAL A 10 -3.68 17.50 -9.67
CA VAL A 10 -3.76 16.31 -8.83
C VAL A 10 -4.55 16.73 -7.59
N LEU A 11 -5.86 16.51 -7.65
CA LEU A 11 -6.79 16.77 -6.57
C LEU A 11 -6.52 15.75 -5.46
N VAL A 12 -6.15 16.27 -4.30
CA VAL A 12 -5.96 15.48 -3.09
C VAL A 12 -7.34 15.21 -2.51
N ASN A 13 -7.70 13.93 -2.37
CA ASN A 13 -8.95 13.57 -1.72
C ASN A 13 -8.68 13.25 -0.25
N THR A 14 -9.13 14.11 0.66
CA THR A 14 -9.09 13.83 2.11
C THR A 14 -10.25 12.92 2.54
N GLY A 15 -11.10 12.51 1.60
CA GLY A 15 -12.32 11.74 1.78
C GLY A 15 -13.56 12.60 1.51
N TYR A 16 -13.74 13.64 2.32
CA TYR A 16 -14.91 14.52 2.20
C TYR A 16 -14.69 15.70 1.24
N GLN A 17 -13.44 16.10 1.03
CA GLN A 17 -13.11 17.27 0.22
C GLN A 17 -12.01 16.92 -0.78
N GLN A 18 -12.17 17.43 -2.00
CA GLN A 18 -11.11 17.45 -3.00
C GLN A 18 -10.44 18.81 -2.94
N LEU A 19 -9.18 18.83 -2.51
CA LEU A 19 -8.39 20.05 -2.38
C LEU A 19 -7.24 20.01 -3.40
N PRO A 20 -6.91 21.14 -4.04
CA PRO A 20 -5.65 21.29 -4.75
C PRO A 20 -4.48 20.90 -3.85
N LYS A 21 -3.45 20.27 -4.43
CA LYS A 21 -2.23 19.88 -3.73
C LYS A 21 -1.60 21.04 -2.94
N GLU A 22 -1.73 22.26 -3.44
CA GLU A 22 -1.19 23.47 -2.83
C GLU A 22 -1.97 23.93 -1.57
N ARG A 23 -3.24 23.54 -1.45
CA ARG A 23 -4.14 23.96 -0.36
C ARG A 23 -4.29 22.91 0.74
N ALA A 24 -3.78 21.70 0.53
CA ALA A 24 -3.82 20.65 1.53
C ALA A 24 -2.73 20.91 2.59
N THR A 25 -3.16 21.09 3.85
CA THR A 25 -2.25 21.28 4.98
C THR A 25 -1.81 19.91 5.56
N GLY A 26 -0.52 19.77 5.86
CA GLY A 26 0.07 18.56 6.43
C GLY A 26 0.79 17.64 5.44
N SER A 27 1.35 16.53 5.90
CA SER A 27 2.03 15.55 5.05
C SER A 27 1.05 14.54 4.47
N PHE A 28 1.04 14.47 3.14
CA PHE A 28 0.30 13.48 2.38
C PHE A 28 1.13 12.99 1.19
N ALA A 29 0.77 11.82 0.66
CA ALA A 29 1.30 11.30 -0.60
C ALA A 29 0.13 10.89 -1.47
N VAL A 30 0.08 11.41 -2.70
CA VAL A 30 -0.91 10.98 -3.70
C VAL A 30 -0.23 10.03 -4.67
N VAL A 31 -0.89 8.90 -4.89
CA VAL A 31 -0.53 7.91 -5.91
C VAL A 31 -1.58 7.98 -7.00
N ASP A 32 -1.21 8.58 -8.12
CA ASP A 32 -2.06 8.68 -9.31
C ASP A 32 -2.22 7.32 -9.99
N ASN A 33 -3.29 7.18 -10.79
CA ASN A 33 -3.55 5.96 -11.57
C ASN A 33 -2.36 5.52 -12.42
N LYS A 34 -1.65 6.48 -13.03
CA LYS A 34 -0.49 6.21 -13.88
C LYS A 34 0.64 5.59 -13.08
N LEU A 35 0.96 6.17 -11.92
CA LEU A 35 2.00 5.68 -11.03
C LEU A 35 1.61 4.31 -10.44
N PHE A 36 0.35 4.16 -10.01
CA PHE A 36 -0.16 2.91 -9.46
C PHE A 36 -0.11 1.74 -10.47
N ASN A 37 -0.37 2.01 -11.74
CA ASN A 37 -0.35 0.99 -12.79
C ASN A 37 1.04 0.71 -13.37
N GLN A 38 2.10 1.43 -12.95
CA GLN A 38 3.48 1.07 -13.31
C GLN A 38 3.88 -0.26 -12.68
N GLN A 39 3.32 -0.58 -11.51
CA GLN A 39 3.51 -1.88 -10.87
C GLN A 39 2.34 -2.80 -11.18
N VAL A 40 2.64 -3.99 -11.70
CA VAL A 40 1.63 -5.02 -11.97
C VAL A 40 1.68 -6.07 -10.86
N SER A 41 0.66 -6.07 -10.00
CA SER A 41 0.40 -7.15 -9.05
C SER A 41 -1.09 -7.49 -8.97
N THR A 42 -1.40 -8.62 -8.35
CA THR A 42 -2.76 -9.15 -8.16
C THR A 42 -3.57 -8.41 -7.11
N ASP A 43 -2.90 -7.75 -6.17
CA ASP A 43 -3.47 -7.09 -5.01
C ASP A 43 -3.06 -5.62 -4.93
N VAL A 44 -3.97 -4.78 -4.41
CA VAL A 44 -3.75 -3.33 -4.22
C VAL A 44 -2.56 -3.07 -3.30
N LEU A 45 -2.40 -3.89 -2.26
CA LEU A 45 -1.37 -3.73 -1.24
C LEU A 45 0.04 -3.81 -1.82
N SER A 46 0.34 -4.83 -2.61
CA SER A 46 1.66 -5.02 -3.23
C SER A 46 1.97 -3.96 -4.28
N ARG A 47 0.96 -3.44 -5.01
CA ARG A 47 1.18 -2.28 -5.89
C ARG A 47 1.51 -1.07 -5.06
N LEU A 48 0.71 -0.81 -4.02
CA LEU A 48 0.86 0.36 -3.17
C LEU A 48 2.23 0.37 -2.47
N GLU A 49 2.67 -0.75 -1.92
CA GLU A 49 4.00 -0.88 -1.29
C GLU A 49 5.13 -0.50 -2.25
N ALA A 50 5.02 -0.85 -3.54
CA ALA A 50 6.06 -0.56 -4.53
C ALA A 50 6.10 0.91 -4.97
N VAL A 51 4.96 1.61 -4.92
CA VAL A 51 4.82 2.96 -5.49
C VAL A 51 4.63 4.06 -4.44
N ALA A 52 4.13 3.72 -3.26
CA ALA A 52 3.84 4.66 -2.20
C ALA A 52 5.06 4.92 -1.34
N ASN A 53 5.37 6.21 -1.15
CA ASN A 53 6.43 6.61 -0.24
C ASN A 53 5.94 6.61 1.22
N GLY A 54 6.70 6.00 2.13
CA GLY A 54 6.44 6.04 3.57
C GLY A 54 5.33 5.09 4.04
N VAL A 55 4.99 4.11 3.21
CA VAL A 55 4.15 2.96 3.57
C VAL A 55 5.06 1.75 3.75
N VAL A 56 4.84 0.99 4.83
CA VAL A 56 5.55 -0.25 5.11
C VAL A 56 4.51 -1.34 5.31
N VAL A 57 4.76 -2.50 4.69
CA VAL A 57 3.91 -3.68 4.84
C VAL A 57 4.67 -4.69 5.70
N ASP A 58 4.15 -4.95 6.89
CA ASP A 58 4.67 -6.00 7.75
C ASP A 58 3.97 -7.33 7.42
N ARG A 59 4.78 -8.29 6.96
CA ARG A 59 4.38 -9.65 6.57
C ARG A 59 4.92 -10.71 7.54
N SER A 60 5.56 -10.29 8.64
CA SER A 60 6.37 -11.18 9.49
C SER A 60 5.54 -12.05 10.44
N TYR A 61 4.34 -11.63 10.85
CA TYR A 61 3.62 -12.25 11.96
C TYR A 61 2.18 -12.72 11.67
N SER A 62 1.61 -12.40 10.50
CA SER A 62 0.20 -12.70 10.21
C SER A 62 0.02 -13.12 8.76
N SER A 63 -0.91 -14.06 8.53
CA SER A 63 -1.42 -14.39 7.19
C SER A 63 -2.05 -13.19 6.48
N THR A 64 -2.49 -12.19 7.25
CA THR A 64 -2.99 -10.92 6.76
C THR A 64 -1.92 -9.86 6.97
N PRO A 65 -1.30 -9.35 5.88
CA PRO A 65 -0.25 -8.36 5.98
C PRO A 65 -0.80 -7.06 6.59
N THR A 66 -0.08 -6.50 7.55
CA THR A 66 -0.47 -5.26 8.22
C THR A 66 0.24 -4.08 7.56
N LEU A 67 -0.52 -3.04 7.20
CA LEU A 67 0.03 -1.85 6.59
C LEU A 67 0.26 -0.78 7.66
N MET A 68 1.43 -0.15 7.62
CA MET A 68 1.83 0.93 8.52
C MET A 68 2.28 2.15 7.70
N VAL A 69 1.93 3.35 8.17
CA VAL A 69 2.38 4.62 7.59
C VAL A 69 3.40 5.25 8.53
N ARG A 70 4.59 5.57 8.00
CA ARG A 70 5.76 6.08 8.77
C ARG A 70 6.29 5.13 9.87
N GLY A 71 5.98 3.83 9.79
CA GLY A 71 6.49 2.83 10.74
C GLY A 71 5.67 2.73 12.02
N LEU A 72 6.30 2.23 13.09
CA LEU A 72 5.61 1.89 14.34
C LEU A 72 5.24 3.16 15.13
N SER A 73 3.95 3.50 15.18
CA SER A 73 3.46 4.69 15.89
C SER A 73 3.08 4.43 17.36
N THR A 74 2.89 3.17 17.76
CA THR A 74 2.39 2.80 19.10
C THR A 74 3.14 1.61 19.71
N ILE A 75 3.52 1.71 20.99
CA ILE A 75 4.21 0.65 21.76
C ILE A 75 3.22 -0.40 22.27
N GLN A 76 2.04 0.02 22.76
CA GLN A 76 0.95 -0.86 23.20
C GLN A 76 -0.38 -0.30 22.70
N GLY A 77 -0.93 -0.89 21.63
CA GLY A 77 -2.18 -0.47 21.01
C GLY A 77 -2.34 -0.95 19.56
N PRO A 78 -3.49 -0.69 18.93
CA PRO A 78 -3.73 -1.02 17.53
C PRO A 78 -2.80 -0.20 16.63
N ARG A 79 -2.04 -0.90 15.77
CA ARG A 79 -1.04 -0.31 14.86
C ARG A 79 -1.55 -0.15 13.43
N GLU A 80 -2.76 -0.64 13.16
CA GLU A 80 -3.38 -0.58 11.86
C GLU A 80 -3.72 0.87 11.49
N VAL A 81 -3.52 1.17 10.21
CA VAL A 81 -4.00 2.43 9.62
C VAL A 81 -5.48 2.33 9.30
N LEU A 82 -6.15 3.47 9.27
CA LEU A 82 -7.52 3.50 8.78
C LEU A 82 -7.52 3.48 7.24
N ILE A 83 -8.24 2.51 6.67
CA ILE A 83 -8.46 2.44 5.23
C ILE A 83 -9.85 2.97 4.95
N VAL A 84 -9.97 3.86 3.96
CA VAL A 84 -11.22 4.44 3.51
C VAL A 84 -11.35 4.13 2.03
N VAL A 85 -12.45 3.48 1.64
CA VAL A 85 -12.78 3.23 0.24
C VAL A 85 -14.02 4.03 -0.10
N ASP A 86 -13.93 4.94 -1.07
CA ASP A 86 -15.04 5.78 -1.52
C ASP A 86 -15.79 6.49 -0.38
N ASN A 87 -15.03 7.02 0.58
CA ASN A 87 -15.51 7.79 1.75
C ASN A 87 -16.12 6.94 2.87
N PHE A 88 -16.00 5.62 2.80
CA PHE A 88 -16.41 4.72 3.88
C PHE A 88 -15.21 3.98 4.48
N PRO A 89 -15.10 3.91 5.82
CA PRO A 89 -14.12 3.05 6.47
C PRO A 89 -14.26 1.59 6.00
N TYR A 90 -13.15 0.99 5.60
CA TYR A 90 -13.09 -0.40 5.16
C TYR A 90 -12.27 -1.21 6.16
N GLU A 91 -12.93 -2.16 6.83
CA GLU A 91 -12.31 -3.07 7.81
C GLU A 91 -11.95 -4.44 7.21
N GLY A 92 -12.17 -4.62 5.91
CA GLY A 92 -11.81 -5.85 5.20
C GLY A 92 -10.36 -5.91 4.76
N GLU A 93 -9.96 -7.05 4.18
CA GLU A 93 -8.61 -7.22 3.66
C GLU A 93 -8.42 -6.50 2.31
N LEU A 94 -7.36 -5.69 2.17
CA LEU A 94 -7.02 -4.99 0.93
C LEU A 94 -6.84 -5.91 -0.29
N LYS A 95 -6.51 -7.19 -0.06
CA LYS A 95 -6.40 -8.21 -1.12
C LYS A 95 -7.71 -8.48 -1.85
N ASN A 96 -8.84 -8.17 -1.24
CA ASN A 96 -10.17 -8.36 -1.82
C ASN A 96 -10.56 -7.22 -2.77
N LEU A 97 -9.82 -6.12 -2.78
CA LEU A 97 -10.04 -5.01 -3.70
C LEU A 97 -9.33 -5.29 -5.02
N ASN A 98 -10.06 -5.16 -6.12
CA ASN A 98 -9.49 -5.27 -7.45
C ASN A 98 -8.62 -4.03 -7.75
N PRO A 99 -7.31 -4.19 -8.01
CA PRO A 99 -6.44 -3.05 -8.27
C PRO A 99 -6.79 -2.30 -9.56
N ASN A 100 -7.47 -2.95 -10.51
CA ASN A 100 -7.85 -2.29 -11.77
C ASN A 100 -9.01 -1.29 -11.61
N ASP A 101 -9.78 -1.39 -10.52
CA ASP A 101 -10.90 -0.52 -10.22
C ASP A 101 -10.46 0.73 -9.44
N ILE A 102 -9.21 0.78 -8.99
CA ILE A 102 -8.67 1.93 -8.26
C ILE A 102 -8.37 3.07 -9.23
N GLN A 103 -8.82 4.27 -8.89
CA GLN A 103 -8.54 5.51 -9.61
C GLN A 103 -7.28 6.18 -9.05
N ASP A 104 -7.28 6.49 -7.77
CA ASP A 104 -6.17 7.13 -7.05
C ASP A 104 -6.18 6.71 -5.58
N ILE A 105 -5.02 6.84 -4.96
CA ILE A 105 -4.82 6.56 -3.54
C ILE A 105 -4.16 7.77 -2.92
N THR A 106 -4.81 8.35 -1.91
CA THR A 106 -4.27 9.44 -1.10
C THR A 106 -3.91 8.90 0.28
N ILE A 107 -2.64 9.02 0.65
CA ILE A 107 -2.12 8.60 1.94
C ILE A 107 -1.93 9.84 2.80
N LEU A 108 -2.71 9.96 3.86
CA LEU A 108 -2.62 11.02 4.86
C LEU A 108 -1.69 10.53 5.96
N LYS A 109 -0.50 11.13 6.05
CA LYS A 109 0.58 10.67 6.93
C LYS A 109 0.59 11.36 8.28
N ASP A 110 -0.03 12.54 8.36
CA ASP A 110 -0.05 13.36 9.56
C ASP A 110 -1.46 13.49 10.14
N ALA A 111 -1.52 13.60 11.47
CA ALA A 111 -2.76 13.77 12.22
C ALA A 111 -3.56 15.02 11.80
N ALA A 112 -2.90 16.09 11.34
CA ALA A 112 -3.58 17.30 10.87
C ALA A 112 -4.43 17.03 9.62
N ALA A 113 -3.86 16.35 8.63
CA ALA A 113 -4.53 15.98 7.39
C ALA A 113 -5.58 14.89 7.62
N ALA A 114 -5.32 13.98 8.57
CA ALA A 114 -6.18 12.85 8.90
C ALA A 114 -7.26 13.14 9.96
N SER A 115 -7.23 14.32 10.60
CA SER A 115 -8.08 14.70 11.75
C SER A 115 -9.58 14.54 11.52
N ILE A 116 -10.02 14.61 10.26
CA ILE A 116 -11.41 14.42 9.83
C ILE A 116 -11.93 13.01 10.20
N TRP A 117 -11.05 12.02 10.31
CA TRP A 117 -11.40 10.61 10.56
C TRP A 117 -11.34 10.20 12.05
N GLY A 118 -11.09 11.15 12.96
CA GLY A 118 -11.15 10.92 14.40
C GLY A 118 -9.95 10.14 14.97
N ALA A 119 -10.16 9.40 16.07
CA ALA A 119 -9.06 8.79 16.83
C ALA A 119 -8.28 7.71 16.06
N ARG A 120 -8.93 6.99 15.13
CA ARG A 120 -8.29 5.94 14.29
C ARG A 120 -7.33 6.54 13.24
N ALA A 121 -7.43 7.83 12.97
CA ALA A 121 -6.51 8.54 12.08
C ALA A 121 -5.11 8.76 12.67
N GLY A 122 -4.90 8.46 13.96
CA GLY A 122 -3.63 8.66 14.65
C GLY A 122 -2.45 7.89 14.03
N ASN A 123 -2.70 6.72 13.44
CA ASN A 123 -1.69 5.92 12.74
C ASN A 123 -1.56 6.28 11.25
N GLY A 124 -2.36 7.23 10.75
CA GLY A 124 -2.49 7.57 9.33
C GLY A 124 -3.77 7.03 8.70
N VAL A 125 -4.14 7.62 7.56
CA VAL A 125 -5.34 7.23 6.79
C VAL A 125 -4.97 7.02 5.33
N ILE A 126 -5.48 5.95 4.74
CA ILE A 126 -5.35 5.70 3.30
C ILE A 126 -6.73 5.82 2.69
N VAL A 127 -6.91 6.87 1.89
CA VAL A 127 -8.13 7.12 1.12
C VAL A 127 -7.93 6.54 -0.27
N ILE A 128 -8.73 5.54 -0.59
CA ILE A 128 -8.79 4.86 -1.87
C ILE A 128 -10.05 5.34 -2.58
N ARG A 129 -9.89 5.82 -3.81
CA ARG A 129 -11.01 6.18 -4.67
C ARG A 129 -11.10 5.23 -5.83
N THR A 130 -12.29 4.70 -6.09
CA THR A 130 -12.52 3.82 -7.23
C THR A 130 -12.92 4.62 -8.47
N LYS A 131 -12.71 4.02 -9.64
CA LYS A 131 -13.13 4.56 -10.93
C LYS A 131 -14.66 4.59 -10.97
N LYS A 132 -15.22 5.77 -11.25
CA LYS A 132 -16.66 5.98 -11.42
C LYS A 132 -16.97 6.47 -12.83
N GLY A 133 -18.14 6.12 -13.32
CA GLY A 133 -18.64 6.64 -14.59
C GLY A 133 -18.81 8.17 -14.51
N GLN A 134 -18.42 8.87 -15.57
CA GLN A 134 -18.59 10.32 -15.66
C GLN A 134 -19.71 10.65 -16.64
N PHE A 135 -20.51 11.67 -16.30
CA PHE A 135 -21.55 12.16 -17.19
C PHE A 135 -20.92 12.79 -18.43
N ASN A 136 -21.63 12.68 -19.56
CA ASN A 136 -21.26 13.32 -20.83
C ASN A 136 -19.93 12.82 -21.44
N GLN A 137 -19.56 11.56 -21.18
CA GLN A 137 -18.41 10.89 -21.80
C GLN A 137 -18.87 9.67 -22.61
N PRO A 138 -18.21 9.36 -23.74
CA PRO A 138 -18.50 8.15 -24.48
C PRO A 138 -18.18 6.91 -23.65
N ASN A 139 -18.96 5.85 -23.83
CA ASN A 139 -18.73 4.58 -23.15
C ASN A 139 -17.32 4.06 -23.45
N SER A 140 -16.51 3.89 -22.41
CA SER A 140 -15.16 3.33 -22.50
C SER A 140 -15.13 1.95 -21.87
N ILE A 141 -14.72 0.95 -22.65
CA ILE A 141 -14.53 -0.43 -22.20
C ILE A 141 -13.04 -0.72 -22.24
N SER A 142 -12.46 -0.97 -21.07
CA SER A 142 -11.06 -1.36 -20.94
C SER A 142 -10.96 -2.83 -20.56
N PHE A 143 -10.21 -3.61 -21.35
CA PHE A 143 -9.88 -4.99 -21.03
C PHE A 143 -8.38 -5.09 -20.71
N ASN A 144 -8.05 -5.69 -19.57
CA ASN A 144 -6.67 -5.88 -19.12
C ASN A 144 -6.42 -7.37 -18.85
N THR A 145 -5.34 -7.90 -19.42
CA THR A 145 -4.89 -9.28 -19.20
C THR A 145 -3.44 -9.27 -18.73
N ASN A 146 -3.15 -9.96 -17.64
CA ASN A 146 -1.79 -10.06 -17.08
C ASN A 146 -1.41 -11.53 -17.04
N VAL A 147 -0.30 -11.89 -17.71
CA VAL A 147 0.27 -13.25 -17.68
C VAL A 147 1.61 -13.18 -16.97
N THR A 148 1.74 -13.89 -15.84
CA THR A 148 2.99 -13.96 -15.07
C THR A 148 3.59 -15.36 -15.19
N ILE A 149 4.81 -15.44 -15.70
CA ILE A 149 5.59 -16.70 -15.73
C ILE A 149 6.61 -16.62 -14.61
N SER A 150 6.54 -17.56 -13.66
CA SER A 150 7.53 -17.67 -12.58
C SER A 150 8.21 -19.04 -12.63
N ASN A 151 9.52 -19.05 -12.40
CA ASN A 151 10.27 -20.31 -12.27
C ASN A 151 10.01 -20.93 -10.90
N LYS A 152 10.00 -22.26 -10.83
CA LYS A 152 9.93 -22.96 -9.54
C LYS A 152 11.09 -22.47 -8.64
N PRO A 153 10.82 -22.07 -7.39
CA PRO A 153 11.88 -21.71 -6.46
C PRO A 153 12.80 -22.92 -6.26
N ASN A 154 14.08 -22.77 -6.56
CA ASN A 154 15.06 -23.83 -6.34
C ASN A 154 15.41 -23.87 -4.85
N LEU A 155 14.73 -24.75 -4.11
CA LEU A 155 14.94 -24.93 -2.67
C LEU A 155 16.36 -25.41 -2.33
N TYR A 156 17.08 -26.01 -3.29
CA TYR A 156 18.47 -26.47 -3.13
C TYR A 156 19.53 -25.38 -3.38
N LYS A 157 19.13 -24.17 -3.80
CA LYS A 157 20.04 -23.00 -3.86
C LYS A 157 20.29 -22.37 -2.49
N ILE A 158 19.39 -22.60 -1.53
CA ILE A 158 19.64 -22.21 -0.15
C ILE A 158 20.74 -23.14 0.34
N LYS A 159 21.95 -22.62 0.53
CA LYS A 159 23.05 -23.37 1.16
C LYS A 159 22.65 -23.62 2.61
N GLN A 160 21.92 -24.69 2.84
CA GLN A 160 21.72 -25.23 4.17
C GLN A 160 23.03 -25.87 4.59
N VAL A 161 23.44 -25.63 5.83
CA VAL A 161 24.56 -26.35 6.43
C VAL A 161 24.19 -27.83 6.41
N SER A 162 25.08 -28.69 5.93
CA SER A 162 24.84 -30.13 5.92
C SER A 162 24.73 -30.63 7.36
N SER A 163 23.92 -31.68 7.60
CA SER A 163 23.64 -32.15 8.96
C SER A 163 24.90 -32.50 9.75
N ASP A 164 25.93 -32.99 9.07
CA ASP A 164 27.27 -33.25 9.62
C ASP A 164 27.96 -31.97 10.09
N ALA A 165 28.01 -30.92 9.25
CA ALA A 165 28.62 -29.64 9.61
C ALA A 165 27.85 -28.91 10.72
N PHE A 166 26.52 -29.10 10.80
CA PHE A 166 25.71 -28.58 11.90
C PHE A 166 26.04 -29.29 13.23
N VAL A 167 26.13 -30.63 13.21
CA VAL A 167 26.51 -31.41 14.41
C VAL A 167 27.94 -31.11 14.86
N GLU A 168 28.87 -30.91 13.92
CA GLU A 168 30.24 -30.51 14.23
C GLU A 168 30.30 -29.12 14.86
N TYR A 169 29.52 -28.17 14.33
CA TYR A 169 29.40 -26.83 14.90
C TYR A 169 28.81 -26.84 16.33
N GLU A 170 27.75 -27.62 16.57
CA GLU A 170 27.16 -27.80 17.90
C GLU A 170 28.16 -28.43 18.89
N LYS A 171 28.91 -29.46 18.47
CA LYS A 171 29.97 -30.05 19.30
C LYS A 171 31.09 -29.06 19.60
N PHE A 172 31.51 -28.28 18.62
CA PHE A 172 32.52 -27.24 18.77
C PHE A 172 32.10 -26.15 19.77
N LEU A 173 30.82 -25.74 19.75
CA LEU A 173 30.28 -24.79 20.73
C LEU A 173 30.24 -25.39 22.13
N TYR A 174 29.75 -26.64 22.25
CA TYR A 174 29.68 -27.37 23.51
C TYR A 174 31.07 -27.54 24.16
N GLU A 175 32.09 -27.89 23.39
CA GLU A 175 33.48 -28.01 23.87
C GLU A 175 34.09 -26.69 24.34
N ARG A 176 33.58 -25.55 23.83
CA ARG A 176 34.00 -24.20 24.22
C ARG A 176 33.16 -23.60 25.35
N GLY A 177 32.20 -24.35 25.89
CA GLY A 177 31.37 -23.94 27.02
C GLY A 177 30.31 -22.88 26.69
N TYR A 178 29.87 -22.83 25.43
CA TYR A 178 28.71 -22.05 25.00
C TYR A 178 27.42 -22.88 25.04
#